data_AF-A0A3D1DLL9-F1
#
_entry.id   AF-A0A3D1DLL9-F1
#
_cell.length_a   1.000
_cell.length_b   1.000
_cell.length_c   1.000
_cell.angle_alpha   90.00
_cell.angle_beta   90.00
_cell.angle_gamma   90.00
#
_symmetry.space_group_name_H-M   'P 1'
#
loop_
_entity.id
_entity.type
_entity.pdbx_description
1 polymer ?
#
loop_
_entity_poly.entity_id
_entity_poly.type
_entity_poly.pdbx_seq_one_letter_code
_entity_poly.pdbx_strand_id
1 'polypeptide(L)'
;MAHADIGLVSALKIELDPFLQRCLTPKKYTGGEFTFRGGRYDEARVAIVESGPGFARARRATQALIEAHTPAYVVSCGFSGGLRPELKLGHIVMANAITDIHGHDMPLAFSPPEQLPPGVHAGRLVVVDELVRTTEEKAALAETHDALAVDMESLAVAQVCRDMGVGFMAVRVISDDLATDLP
;
A
#
# COMPACT_ATOMS: atom_id res chain seq x y z
N MET A 1 -15.61 0.20 -20.23
CA MET A 1 -15.12 0.18 -18.83
C MET A 1 -15.67 -1.06 -18.17
N ALA A 2 -14.85 -1.78 -17.40
CA ALA A 2 -15.30 -2.96 -16.66
C ALA A 2 -15.22 -2.63 -15.17
N HIS A 3 -16.37 -2.45 -14.52
CA HIS A 3 -16.43 -2.03 -13.13
C HIS A 3 -15.83 -3.09 -12.18
N ALA A 4 -15.10 -2.62 -11.17
CA ALA A 4 -14.61 -3.43 -10.04
C ALA A 4 -15.21 -2.91 -8.73
N ASP A 5 -15.41 -3.77 -7.75
CA ASP A 5 -15.86 -3.36 -6.41
C ASP A 5 -14.67 -2.82 -5.60
N ILE A 6 -13.50 -3.46 -5.74
CA ILE A 6 -12.25 -3.12 -5.06
C ILE A 6 -11.12 -2.96 -6.08
N GLY A 7 -10.37 -1.87 -5.96
CA GLY A 7 -9.12 -1.64 -6.66
C GLY A 7 -7.92 -2.00 -5.76
N LEU A 8 -6.90 -2.66 -6.31
CA LEU A 8 -5.62 -2.88 -5.64
C LEU A 8 -4.51 -2.16 -6.39
N VAL A 9 -3.63 -1.48 -5.64
CA VAL A 9 -2.43 -0.84 -6.18
C VAL A 9 -1.22 -1.46 -5.49
N SER A 10 -0.30 -2.01 -6.27
CA SER A 10 0.95 -2.60 -5.77
C SER A 10 2.10 -2.25 -6.70
N ALA A 11 3.27 -2.07 -6.11
CA ALA A 11 4.48 -1.69 -6.82
C ALA A 11 5.07 -2.86 -7.60
N LEU A 12 5.12 -4.05 -6.98
CA LEU A 12 5.85 -5.20 -7.52
C LEU A 12 4.93 -6.39 -7.72
N LYS A 13 5.07 -7.07 -8.86
CA LYS A 13 4.30 -8.29 -9.17
C LYS A 13 4.40 -9.37 -8.06
N ILE A 14 5.56 -9.51 -7.41
CA ILE A 14 5.78 -10.50 -6.35
C ILE A 14 4.87 -10.25 -5.13
N GLU A 15 4.48 -9.01 -4.87
CA GLU A 15 3.53 -8.66 -3.79
C GLU A 15 2.12 -9.18 -4.09
N LEU A 16 1.79 -9.34 -5.37
CA LEU A 16 0.45 -9.72 -5.85
C LEU A 16 0.31 -11.19 -6.16
N ASP A 17 1.41 -11.90 -6.45
CA ASP A 17 1.35 -13.29 -6.93
C ASP A 17 0.54 -14.23 -6.02
N PRO A 18 0.72 -14.22 -4.68
CA PRO A 18 -0.09 -15.04 -3.79
C PRO A 18 -1.59 -14.68 -3.83
N PHE A 19 -1.92 -13.39 -3.97
CA PHE A 19 -3.30 -12.94 -4.07
C PHE A 19 -3.94 -13.33 -5.41
N LEU A 20 -3.20 -13.16 -6.51
CA LEU A 20 -3.64 -13.51 -7.86
C LEU A 20 -3.94 -15.00 -8.02
N GLN A 21 -3.19 -15.88 -7.34
CA GLN A 21 -3.45 -17.32 -7.33
C GLN A 21 -4.80 -17.69 -6.71
N ARG A 22 -5.35 -16.83 -5.85
CA ARG A 22 -6.66 -17.01 -5.20
C ARG A 22 -7.80 -16.37 -5.99
N CYS A 23 -7.48 -15.53 -6.98
CA CYS A 23 -8.49 -14.89 -7.82
C CYS A 23 -9.10 -15.91 -8.79
N LEU A 24 -10.43 -15.91 -8.86
CA LEU A 24 -11.19 -16.63 -9.87
C LEU A 24 -11.13 -15.88 -11.20
N THR A 25 -10.79 -16.60 -12.28
CA THR A 25 -10.74 -16.08 -13.66
C THR A 25 -9.86 -14.83 -13.84
N PRO A 26 -8.59 -14.85 -13.41
CA PRO A 26 -7.74 -13.67 -13.51
C PRO A 26 -7.50 -13.32 -14.98
N LYS A 27 -7.83 -12.09 -15.36
CA LYS A 27 -7.49 -11.48 -16.64
C LYS A 27 -6.29 -10.58 -16.46
N LYS A 28 -5.50 -10.43 -17.53
CA LYS A 28 -4.39 -9.49 -17.62
C LYS A 28 -4.55 -8.69 -18.90
N TYR A 29 -4.35 -7.39 -18.84
CA TYR A 29 -4.24 -6.55 -20.01
C TYR A 29 -3.33 -5.34 -19.73
N THR A 30 -2.88 -4.68 -20.78
CA THR A 30 -2.09 -3.45 -20.68
C THR A 30 -2.96 -2.27 -21.06
N GLY A 31 -2.97 -1.23 -20.24
CA GLY A 31 -3.65 0.04 -20.49
C GLY A 31 -2.66 1.19 -20.32
N GLY A 32 -2.31 1.86 -21.40
CA GLY A 32 -1.21 2.84 -21.38
C GLY A 32 0.10 2.18 -20.98
N GLU A 33 0.79 2.74 -19.98
CA GLU A 33 2.06 2.22 -19.45
C GLU A 33 1.88 1.15 -18.35
N PHE A 34 0.65 0.88 -17.89
CA PHE A 34 0.40 0.02 -16.74
C PHE A 34 -0.15 -1.34 -17.13
N THR A 35 0.25 -2.35 -16.35
CA THR A 35 -0.35 -3.68 -16.41
C THR A 35 -1.51 -3.73 -15.42
N PHE A 36 -2.68 -4.09 -15.93
CA PHE A 36 -3.86 -4.35 -15.15
C PHE A 36 -4.10 -5.85 -15.04
N ARG A 37 -4.53 -6.27 -13.87
CA ARG A 37 -5.03 -7.62 -13.60
C ARG A 37 -6.34 -7.55 -12.86
N GLY A 38 -7.04 -8.67 -12.79
CA GLY A 38 -8.26 -8.69 -12.00
C GLY A 38 -9.12 -9.88 -12.32
N GLY A 39 -10.13 -10.10 -11.50
CA GLY A 39 -11.03 -11.23 -11.59
C GLY A 39 -12.07 -11.12 -10.50
N ARG A 40 -12.45 -12.25 -9.92
CA ARG A 40 -13.26 -12.26 -8.71
C ARG A 40 -12.47 -12.83 -7.55
N TYR A 41 -12.61 -12.25 -6.39
CA TYR A 41 -12.19 -12.85 -5.13
C TYR A 41 -13.47 -13.07 -4.32
N ASP A 42 -13.87 -14.33 -4.17
CA ASP A 42 -15.23 -14.71 -3.76
C ASP A 42 -16.28 -13.96 -4.58
N GLU A 43 -17.13 -13.15 -3.94
CA GLU A 43 -18.18 -12.39 -4.61
C GLU A 43 -17.70 -11.05 -5.19
N ALA A 44 -16.57 -10.52 -4.71
CA ALA A 44 -16.07 -9.20 -5.06
C ALA A 44 -15.32 -9.21 -6.40
N ARG A 45 -15.60 -8.23 -7.26
CA ARG A 45 -14.82 -7.94 -8.48
C ARG A 45 -13.60 -7.12 -8.08
N VAL A 46 -12.43 -7.63 -8.41
CA VAL A 46 -11.16 -7.00 -8.07
C VAL A 46 -10.45 -6.57 -9.34
N ALA A 47 -10.04 -5.31 -9.40
CA ALA A 47 -9.09 -4.82 -10.39
C ALA A 47 -7.79 -4.44 -9.68
N ILE A 48 -6.67 -4.72 -10.32
CA ILE A 48 -5.33 -4.54 -9.77
C ILE A 48 -4.51 -3.79 -10.81
N VAL A 49 -3.75 -2.81 -10.37
CA VAL A 49 -2.74 -2.15 -11.20
C VAL A 49 -1.35 -2.39 -10.63
N GLU A 50 -0.44 -2.87 -11.48
CA GLU A 50 0.99 -2.92 -11.18
C GLU A 50 1.60 -1.53 -11.46
N SER A 51 1.86 -0.75 -10.42
CA SER A 51 2.36 0.62 -10.60
C SER A 51 3.83 0.68 -10.95
N GLY A 52 4.64 -0.28 -10.46
CA GLY A 52 6.07 -0.07 -10.27
C GLY A 52 6.35 0.79 -9.03
N PRO A 53 7.59 0.80 -8.52
CA PRO A 53 7.97 1.59 -7.36
C PRO A 53 7.95 3.10 -7.67
N GLY A 54 7.72 3.88 -6.63
CA GLY A 54 7.87 5.33 -6.62
C GLY A 54 6.55 6.12 -6.70
N PHE A 55 6.54 7.22 -5.96
CA PHE A 55 5.40 8.11 -5.73
C PHE A 55 4.65 8.51 -7.02
N ALA A 56 5.38 9.05 -8.00
CA ALA A 56 4.78 9.56 -9.24
C ALA A 56 4.12 8.45 -10.08
N ARG A 57 4.70 7.24 -10.09
CA ARG A 57 4.14 6.08 -10.80
C ARG A 57 2.89 5.58 -10.09
N ALA A 58 2.94 5.43 -8.76
CA ALA A 58 1.79 5.05 -7.95
C ALA A 58 0.61 6.01 -8.13
N ARG A 59 0.86 7.33 -8.17
CA ARG A 59 -0.17 8.34 -8.44
C ARG A 59 -0.88 8.10 -9.78
N ARG A 60 -0.11 7.99 -10.88
CA ARG A 60 -0.65 7.78 -12.23
C ARG A 60 -1.36 6.43 -12.38
N ALA A 61 -0.81 5.37 -11.77
CA ALA A 61 -1.39 4.03 -11.80
C ALA A 61 -2.75 4.00 -11.09
N THR A 62 -2.84 4.67 -9.92
CA THR A 62 -4.08 4.77 -9.14
C THR A 62 -5.14 5.52 -9.92
N GLN A 63 -4.79 6.65 -10.54
CA GLN A 63 -5.72 7.40 -11.37
C GLN A 63 -6.24 6.55 -12.54
N ALA A 64 -5.34 5.87 -13.26
CA ALA A 64 -5.72 5.00 -14.37
C ALA A 64 -6.61 3.82 -13.92
N LEU A 65 -6.36 3.24 -12.74
CA LEU A 65 -7.20 2.21 -12.12
C LEU A 65 -8.61 2.74 -11.84
N ILE A 66 -8.72 3.90 -11.21
CA ILE A 66 -10.02 4.50 -10.86
C ILE A 66 -10.82 4.86 -12.11
N GLU A 67 -10.18 5.46 -13.12
CA GLU A 67 -10.82 5.84 -14.37
C GLU A 67 -11.29 4.62 -15.18
N ALA A 68 -10.49 3.54 -15.23
CA ALA A 68 -10.81 2.37 -16.03
C ALA A 68 -11.85 1.44 -15.38
N HIS A 69 -11.84 1.36 -14.04
CA HIS A 69 -12.58 0.33 -13.29
C HIS A 69 -13.54 0.88 -12.24
N THR A 70 -13.52 2.18 -11.94
CA THR A 70 -14.47 2.85 -11.03
C THR A 70 -14.70 2.12 -9.69
N PRO A 71 -13.64 1.68 -8.98
CA PRO A 71 -13.81 0.98 -7.71
C PRO A 71 -14.39 1.89 -6.64
N ALA A 72 -15.19 1.32 -5.73
CA ALA A 72 -15.69 2.04 -4.56
C ALA A 72 -14.59 2.26 -3.51
N TYR A 73 -13.64 1.32 -3.43
CA TYR A 73 -12.49 1.36 -2.53
C TYR A 73 -11.20 0.94 -3.25
N VAL A 74 -10.10 1.59 -2.90
CA VAL A 74 -8.74 1.22 -3.32
C VAL A 74 -7.92 0.80 -2.10
N VAL A 75 -7.24 -0.34 -2.21
CA VAL A 75 -6.24 -0.78 -1.24
C VAL A 75 -4.86 -0.64 -1.86
N SER A 76 -4.03 0.20 -1.27
CA SER A 76 -2.58 0.18 -1.53
C SER A 76 -1.98 -0.97 -0.74
N CYS A 77 -1.40 -1.95 -1.44
CA CYS A 77 -0.79 -3.10 -0.81
C CYS A 77 0.63 -3.33 -1.32
N GLY A 78 1.50 -3.80 -0.43
CA GLY A 78 2.88 -4.10 -0.78
C GLY A 78 3.77 -4.31 0.45
N PHE A 79 5.06 -4.40 0.19
CA PHE A 79 6.06 -4.48 1.24
C PHE A 79 6.32 -3.12 1.88
N SER A 80 6.98 -3.15 3.04
CA SER A 80 7.36 -1.99 3.83
C SER A 80 8.47 -2.36 4.83
N GLY A 81 9.33 -1.40 5.14
CA GLY A 81 10.32 -1.54 6.21
C GLY A 81 9.68 -1.27 7.57
N GLY A 82 9.93 -2.14 8.55
CA GLY A 82 9.49 -1.96 9.92
C GLY A 82 10.33 -0.93 10.67
N LEU A 83 9.68 0.03 11.34
CA LEU A 83 10.33 1.11 12.08
C LEU A 83 10.23 0.96 13.60
N ARG A 84 9.59 -0.11 14.08
CA ARG A 84 9.39 -0.36 15.51
C ARG A 84 9.88 -1.75 15.92
N PRO A 85 10.49 -1.92 17.11
CA PRO A 85 11.03 -3.21 17.56
C PRO A 85 10.02 -4.37 17.61
N GLU A 86 8.74 -4.07 17.82
CA GLU A 86 7.66 -5.05 17.86
C GLU A 86 7.26 -5.59 16.47
N LEU A 87 7.69 -4.94 15.39
CA LEU A 87 7.42 -5.36 14.02
C LEU A 87 8.45 -6.38 13.57
N LYS A 88 7.96 -7.55 13.15
CA LYS A 88 8.78 -8.66 12.67
C LYS A 88 8.43 -8.93 11.21
N LEU A 89 9.33 -9.62 10.52
CA LEU A 89 9.11 -10.09 9.16
C LEU A 89 7.76 -10.81 9.03
N GLY A 90 6.99 -10.42 8.02
CA GLY A 90 5.65 -10.96 7.75
C GLY A 90 4.53 -10.39 8.63
N HIS A 91 4.83 -9.53 9.61
CA HIS A 91 3.78 -8.75 10.28
C HIS A 91 3.06 -7.85 9.27
N ILE A 92 1.79 -7.55 9.54
CA ILE A 92 0.95 -6.68 8.71
C ILE A 92 0.72 -5.37 9.45
N VAL A 93 0.86 -4.24 8.75
CA VAL A 93 0.51 -2.91 9.24
C VAL A 93 -0.63 -2.34 8.39
N MET A 94 -1.74 -2.00 9.05
CA MET A 94 -2.84 -1.25 8.44
C MET A 94 -2.71 0.23 8.80
N ALA A 95 -2.66 1.10 7.80
CA ALA A 95 -2.48 2.52 8.06
C ALA A 95 -3.74 3.15 8.66
N ASN A 96 -3.59 3.92 9.74
CA ASN A 96 -4.62 4.83 10.24
C ASN A 96 -4.30 6.31 9.90
N ALA A 97 -3.04 6.60 9.59
CA ALA A 97 -2.54 7.89 9.13
C ALA A 97 -1.32 7.66 8.22
N ILE A 98 -1.06 8.62 7.35
CA ILE A 98 0.14 8.63 6.50
C ILE A 98 0.77 10.02 6.59
N THR A 99 2.09 10.10 6.77
CA THR A 99 2.86 11.35 6.74
C THR A 99 3.93 11.30 5.66
N ASP A 100 4.28 12.46 5.10
CA ASP A 100 5.53 12.62 4.36
C ASP A 100 6.71 12.91 5.31
N ILE A 101 7.92 12.97 4.74
CA ILE A 101 9.16 13.35 5.45
C ILE A 101 9.19 14.81 5.94
N HIS A 102 8.24 15.65 5.52
CA HIS A 102 8.10 17.03 5.98
C HIS A 102 7.12 17.16 7.14
N GLY A 103 6.50 16.05 7.57
CA GLY A 103 5.54 16.03 8.68
C GLY A 103 4.12 16.44 8.28
N HIS A 104 3.78 16.43 6.98
CA HIS A 104 2.42 16.67 6.55
C HIS A 104 1.57 15.41 6.73
N ASP A 105 0.74 15.45 7.77
CA ASP A 105 -0.16 14.36 8.10
C ASP A 105 -1.39 14.31 7.21
N MET A 106 -1.73 13.10 6.79
CA MET A 106 -3.02 12.77 6.21
C MET A 106 -3.70 11.67 7.05
N PRO A 107 -4.68 12.04 7.89
CA PRO A 107 -5.48 11.05 8.60
C PRO A 107 -6.32 10.25 7.61
N LEU A 108 -6.50 8.95 7.88
CA LEU A 108 -7.34 8.08 7.06
C LEU A 108 -8.68 7.85 7.74
N ALA A 109 -9.73 7.67 6.95
CA ALA A 109 -11.07 7.38 7.47
C ALA A 109 -11.17 5.97 8.10
N PHE A 110 -10.20 5.10 7.85
CA PHE A 110 -10.16 3.75 8.41
C PHE A 110 -9.90 3.79 9.92
N SER A 111 -10.82 3.20 10.67
CA SER A 111 -10.62 2.91 12.09
C SER A 111 -10.35 1.42 12.27
N PRO A 112 -9.16 1.02 12.75
CA PRO A 112 -8.87 -0.38 13.01
C PRO A 112 -9.78 -0.92 14.14
N PRO A 113 -10.10 -2.22 14.14
CA PRO A 113 -10.82 -2.84 15.25
C PRO A 113 -10.01 -2.73 16.55
N GLU A 114 -10.71 -2.71 17.69
CA GLU A 114 -10.08 -2.59 19.02
C GLU A 114 -9.10 -3.74 19.31
N GLN A 115 -9.37 -4.92 18.76
CA GLN A 115 -8.53 -6.09 18.89
C GLN A 115 -8.06 -6.53 17.51
N LEU A 116 -6.75 -6.53 17.33
CA LEU A 116 -6.10 -7.00 16.11
C LEU A 116 -5.61 -8.44 16.30
N PRO A 117 -5.66 -9.28 15.25
CA PRO A 117 -5.05 -10.60 15.29
C PRO A 117 -3.55 -10.54 15.60
N PRO A 118 -2.95 -11.60 16.17
CA PRO A 118 -1.51 -11.66 16.37
C PRO A 118 -0.74 -11.40 15.06
N GLY A 119 0.25 -10.51 15.14
CA GLY A 119 1.06 -10.11 13.97
C GLY A 119 0.41 -9.06 13.07
N VAL A 120 -0.78 -8.57 13.41
CA VAL A 120 -1.43 -7.45 12.72
C VAL A 120 -1.40 -6.22 13.62
N HIS A 121 -0.98 -5.09 13.04
CA HIS A 121 -0.79 -3.82 13.70
C HIS A 121 -1.57 -2.74 12.95
N ALA A 122 -1.91 -1.66 13.63
CA ALA A 122 -2.47 -0.48 12.99
C ALA A 122 -1.79 0.77 13.51
N GLY A 123 -1.42 1.67 12.60
CA GLY A 123 -0.70 2.87 12.96
C GLY A 123 -0.25 3.68 11.76
N ARG A 124 0.62 4.65 12.03
CA ARG A 124 1.08 5.61 11.04
C ARG A 124 2.11 5.00 10.09
N LEU A 125 1.99 5.31 8.81
CA LEU A 125 3.05 5.09 7.82
C LEU A 125 3.77 6.42 7.52
N VAL A 126 5.08 6.35 7.31
CA VAL A 126 5.83 7.45 6.68
C VAL A 126 6.17 7.08 5.24
N VAL A 127 6.04 8.05 4.34
CA VAL A 127 6.39 7.87 2.93
C VAL A 127 7.67 8.62 2.60
N VAL A 128 8.60 7.93 1.97
CA VAL A 128 9.91 8.42 1.54
C VAL A 128 10.07 8.31 0.03
N ASP A 129 11.01 9.05 -0.54
CA ASP A 129 11.27 9.03 -1.99
C ASP A 129 12.21 7.88 -2.41
N GLU A 130 13.04 7.38 -1.49
CA GLU A 130 14.05 6.35 -1.74
C GLU A 130 14.02 5.26 -0.68
N LEU A 131 14.52 4.07 -1.05
CA LEU A 131 14.60 2.94 -0.15
C LEU A 131 15.47 3.27 1.07
N VAL A 132 14.91 3.12 2.27
CA VAL A 132 15.63 3.24 3.55
C VAL A 132 16.48 2.00 3.75
N ARG A 133 17.80 2.17 3.88
CA ARG A 133 18.74 1.04 3.87
C ARG A 133 19.32 0.74 5.23
N THR A 134 19.61 1.77 6.00
CA THR A 134 20.35 1.62 7.26
C THR A 134 19.41 1.61 8.46
N THR A 135 19.82 0.88 9.49
CA THR A 135 19.18 0.90 10.82
C THR A 135 19.12 2.30 11.42
N GLU A 136 20.12 3.15 11.18
CA GLU A 136 20.15 4.55 11.63
C GLU A 136 19.05 5.40 10.96
N GLU A 137 18.91 5.32 9.64
CA GLU A 137 17.84 6.03 8.91
C GLU A 137 16.46 5.56 9.37
N LYS A 138 16.27 4.25 9.57
CA LYS A 138 15.01 3.69 10.09
C LYS A 138 14.70 4.24 11.48
N ALA A 139 15.68 4.24 12.39
CA ALA A 139 15.50 4.77 13.74
C ALA A 139 15.14 6.27 13.72
N ALA A 140 15.82 7.05 12.89
CA ALA A 140 15.55 8.48 12.73
C ALA A 140 14.14 8.76 12.21
N LEU A 141 13.67 8.00 11.22
CA LEU A 141 12.30 8.10 10.70
C LEU A 141 11.27 7.73 11.77
N ALA A 142 11.54 6.67 12.53
CA ALA A 142 10.68 6.19 13.59
C ALA A 142 10.49 7.22 14.71
N GLU A 143 11.57 7.92 15.09
CA GLU A 143 11.55 8.97 16.11
C GLU A 143 10.89 10.24 15.59
N THR A 144 11.27 10.70 14.39
CA THR A 144 10.82 11.98 13.83
C THR A 144 9.33 11.98 13.49
N HIS A 145 8.82 10.86 12.97
CA HIS A 145 7.48 10.82 12.38
C HIS A 145 6.46 10.05 13.20
N ASP A 146 6.87 9.43 14.32
CA ASP A 146 6.05 8.48 15.08
C ASP A 146 5.40 7.39 14.21
N ALA A 147 6.17 6.84 13.27
CA ALA A 147 5.68 5.90 12.27
C ALA A 147 5.98 4.44 12.67
N LEU A 148 5.04 3.54 12.34
CA LEU A 148 5.23 2.10 12.48
C LEU A 148 6.06 1.54 11.33
N ALA A 149 5.82 1.99 10.10
CA ALA A 149 6.47 1.43 8.93
C ALA A 149 6.70 2.50 7.84
N VAL A 150 7.63 2.21 6.93
CA VAL A 150 8.02 3.10 5.83
C VAL A 150 7.76 2.46 4.47
N ASP A 151 7.19 3.22 3.54
CA ASP A 151 7.04 2.82 2.14
C ASP A 151 7.24 4.01 1.19
N MET A 152 7.04 3.83 -0.11
CA MET A 152 7.35 4.82 -1.14
C MET A 152 6.12 5.27 -1.96
N GLU A 153 4.93 4.73 -1.68
CA GLU A 153 3.76 4.89 -2.55
C GLU A 153 2.46 5.25 -1.83
N SER A 154 2.24 4.82 -0.59
CA SER A 154 0.92 4.85 0.07
C SER A 154 0.29 6.24 0.05
N LEU A 155 1.09 7.29 0.29
CA LEU A 155 0.64 8.67 0.30
C LEU A 155 0.15 9.11 -1.09
N ALA A 156 0.85 8.73 -2.16
CA ALA A 156 0.45 9.05 -3.52
C ALA A 156 -0.90 8.43 -3.87
N VAL A 157 -1.09 7.15 -3.55
CA VAL A 157 -2.35 6.42 -3.79
C VAL A 157 -3.48 7.07 -3.00
N ALA A 158 -3.24 7.34 -1.72
CA ALA A 158 -4.21 7.93 -0.81
C ALA A 158 -4.65 9.34 -1.23
N GLN A 159 -3.72 10.17 -1.71
CA GLN A 159 -4.04 11.49 -2.25
C GLN A 159 -4.95 11.39 -3.47
N VAL A 160 -4.67 10.50 -4.43
CA VAL A 160 -5.56 10.31 -5.60
C VAL A 160 -6.95 9.85 -5.17
N CYS A 161 -7.03 8.89 -4.25
CA CYS A 161 -8.32 8.39 -3.78
C CYS A 161 -9.14 9.50 -3.12
N ARG A 162 -8.50 10.34 -2.29
CA ARG A 162 -9.15 11.52 -1.69
C ARG A 162 -9.61 12.52 -2.76
N ASP A 163 -8.75 12.85 -3.72
CA ASP A 163 -9.03 13.81 -4.80
C ASP A 163 -10.21 13.32 -5.69
N MET A 164 -10.36 12.01 -5.85
CA MET A 164 -11.40 11.37 -6.67
C MET A 164 -12.62 10.87 -5.88
N GLY A 165 -12.67 11.09 -4.56
CA GLY A 165 -13.79 10.66 -3.71
C GLY A 165 -13.94 9.14 -3.58
N VAL A 166 -12.86 8.38 -3.69
CA VAL A 166 -12.82 6.92 -3.58
C VAL A 166 -12.31 6.52 -2.20
N GLY A 167 -12.92 5.49 -1.59
CA GLY A 167 -12.47 4.96 -0.30
C GLY A 167 -11.04 4.42 -0.38
N PHE A 168 -10.28 4.53 0.71
CA PHE A 168 -8.85 4.17 0.71
C PHE A 168 -8.42 3.40 1.96
N MET A 169 -7.50 2.45 1.76
CA MET A 169 -6.74 1.79 2.82
C MET A 169 -5.31 1.51 2.33
N ALA A 170 -4.33 1.61 3.23
CA ALA A 170 -2.99 1.05 3.01
C ALA A 170 -2.75 -0.15 3.92
N VAL A 171 -2.28 -1.25 3.32
CA VAL A 171 -1.93 -2.50 4.01
C VAL A 171 -0.52 -2.89 3.61
N ARG A 172 0.36 -2.99 4.60
CA ARG A 172 1.79 -3.27 4.37
C ARG A 172 2.22 -4.54 5.06
N VAL A 173 3.04 -5.33 4.38
CA VAL A 173 3.71 -6.50 4.96
C VAL A 173 5.16 -6.13 5.24
N ILE A 174 5.62 -6.37 6.46
CA ILE A 174 6.99 -6.05 6.86
C ILE A 174 7.96 -7.01 6.15
N SER A 175 8.81 -6.45 5.29
CA SER A 175 9.84 -7.17 4.51
C SER A 175 11.22 -7.18 5.16
N ASP A 176 11.48 -6.21 6.01
CA ASP A 176 12.74 -5.97 6.70
C ASP A 176 12.46 -5.25 8.03
N ASP A 177 13.21 -5.58 9.07
CA ASP A 177 13.00 -5.06 10.41
C ASP A 177 13.87 -3.83 10.72
N LEU A 178 13.64 -3.25 11.90
CA LEU A 178 14.38 -2.07 12.38
C LEU A 178 15.87 -2.35 12.63
N ALA A 179 16.25 -3.62 12.84
CA ALA A 179 17.57 -4.02 13.32
C ALA A 179 18.52 -4.49 12.20
N THR A 180 18.04 -4.50 10.95
CA THR A 180 18.78 -5.06 9.81
C THR A 180 19.01 -3.99 8.73
N ASP A 181 20.28 -3.81 8.35
CA ASP A 181 20.66 -3.04 7.16
C ASP A 181 20.31 -3.83 5.89
N LEU A 182 19.88 -3.13 4.85
CA LEU A 182 19.64 -3.70 3.53
C LEU A 182 20.90 -3.61 2.64
N PRO A 183 21.17 -4.63 1.81
CA PRO A 183 22.36 -4.69 0.94
C PRO A 183 22.36 -3.67 -0.19
#